data_AF-A0A8S4RYP0-F1
#
_entry.id   AF-A0A8S4RYP0-F1
#
_cell.length_a   1.000
_cell.length_b   1.000
_cell.length_c   1.000
_cell.angle_alpha   90.00
_cell.angle_beta   90.00
_cell.angle_gamma   90.00
#
_symmetry.space_group_name_H-M   'P 1'
#
loop_
_entity.id
_entity.type
_entity.pdbx_description
1 polymer ?
#
loop_
_entity_poly.entity_id
_entity_poly.type
_entity_poly.pdbx_seq_one_letter_code
_entity_poly.pdbx_strand_id
1 'polypeptide(L)' 'MVLIRRIRITQRAMESAMLGVTLRDQIKNKEIRRKPRVTDIAQRVAKLKWKWVRHISQRTDGCWATLQW' A
#
# COMPACT_ATOMS: atom_id res chain seq x y z
N MET A 1 5.74 6.58 7.37
CA MET A 1 5.66 7.21 6.03
C MET A 1 6.67 6.68 5.01
N VAL A 2 7.92 6.39 5.40
CA VAL A 2 8.99 5.90 4.49
C VAL A 2 8.64 4.58 3.76
N LEU A 3 8.03 3.61 4.44
CA LEU A 3 7.66 2.31 3.86
C LEU A 3 6.67 2.43 2.70
N ILE A 4 5.63 3.26 2.87
CA ILE A 4 4.61 3.51 1.82
C ILE A 4 5.27 4.13 0.58
N ARG A 5 6.23 5.04 0.78
CA ARG A 5 6.98 5.67 -0.31
C ARG A 5 7.79 4.63 -1.10
N ARG A 6 8.47 3.70 -0.41
CA ARG A 6 9.24 2.61 -1.06
C ARG A 6 8.33 1.68 -1.86
N ILE A 7 7.22 1.24 -1.26
CA ILE A 7 6.23 0.38 -1.92
C ILE A 7 5.66 1.06 -3.18
N ARG A 8 5.43 2.37 -3.12
CA ARG A 8 4.92 3.13 -4.27
C ARG A 8 5.95 3.28 -5.39
N ILE A 9 7.25 3.33 -5.06
CA ILE A 9 8.33 3.34 -6.05
C ILE A 9 8.45 1.97 -6.71
N THR A 10 8.41 0.88 -5.94
CA THR A 10 8.49 -0.49 -6.48
C THR A 10 7.26 -0.82 -7.33
N GLN A 11 6.06 -0.44 -6.89
CA GLN A 11 4.83 -0.57 -7.67
C GLN A 11 4.96 0.15 -9.03
N ARG A 12 5.47 1.37 -9.03
CA ARG A 12 5.66 2.14 -10.27
C ARG A 12 6.65 1.47 -11.21
N ALA A 13 7.78 0.98 -10.70
CA ALA A 13 8.78 0.28 -11.51
C ALA A 13 8.17 -0.99 -12.14
N MET A 14 7.38 -1.73 -11.38
CA MET A 14 6.64 -2.90 -11.84
C MET A 14 5.60 -2.54 -12.91
N GLU A 15 4.78 -1.50 -12.69
CA GLU A 15 3.79 -1.01 -13.66
C GLU A 15 4.44 -0.55 -14.98
N SER A 16 5.59 0.15 -14.89
CA SER A 16 6.36 0.54 -16.07
C SER A 16 6.89 -0.67 -16.84
N ALA A 17 7.41 -1.69 -16.15
CA ALA A 17 7.88 -2.92 -16.79
C ALA A 17 6.74 -3.71 -17.46
N MET A 18 5.58 -3.82 -16.81
CA MET A 18 4.39 -4.48 -17.37
C MET A 18 3.87 -3.81 -18.64
N LEU A 19 3.98 -2.48 -18.72
CA LEU A 19 3.56 -1.70 -19.89
C LEU A 19 4.66 -1.60 -20.96
N GLY A 20 5.84 -2.18 -20.73
CA GLY A 20 6.98 -2.07 -21.64
C GLY A 20 7.52 -0.64 -21.78
N VAL A 21 7.23 0.24 -20.82
CA VAL A 21 7.59 1.66 -20.88
C VAL A 21 9.01 1.85 -20.37
N THR A 22 9.84 2.47 -21.20
CA THR A 22 11.21 2.85 -20.87
C THR A 22 11.29 4.32 -20.47
N LEU A 23 12.42 4.72 -19.87
CA LEU A 23 12.66 6.14 -19.53
C LEU A 23 12.67 7.06 -20.76
N ARG A 24 12.89 6.51 -21.96
CA ARG A 24 12.94 7.25 -23.23
C ARG A 24 11.56 7.69 -23.72
N ASP A 25 10.52 6.96 -23.34
CA ASP A 25 9.15 7.26 -23.76
C ASP A 25 8.59 8.55 -23.10
N GLN A 26 9.31 9.11 -22.11
CA GLN A 26 8.96 10.32 -21.36
C GLN A 26 7.50 10.37 -20.90
N ILE A 27 6.90 9.20 -20.65
CA ILE A 27 5.48 9.12 -20.31
C ILE A 27 5.26 9.76 -18.95
N LYS A 28 4.36 10.73 -18.92
CA LYS A 28 4.00 11.43 -17.69
C LYS A 28 3.48 10.43 -16.67
N ASN A 29 3.90 10.61 -15.42
CA ASN A 29 3.55 9.72 -14.33
C ASN A 29 2.03 9.58 -14.09
N LYS A 30 1.26 10.57 -14.53
CA LYS A 30 -0.21 10.58 -14.50
C LYS A 30 -0.82 9.56 -15.47
N GLU A 31 -0.19 9.32 -16.61
CA GLU A 31 -0.65 8.37 -17.63
C GLU A 31 -0.37 6.92 -17.22
N ILE A 32 0.79 6.67 -16.60
CA ILE A 32 1.13 5.37 -15.99
C ILE A 32 0.14 5.02 -14.86
N ARG A 33 -0.45 6.01 -14.19
CA ARG A 33 -1.47 5.80 -13.13
C ARG A 33 -2.88 5.59 -13.65
N ARG A 34 -3.19 6.00 -14.88
CA ARG A 34 -4.52 5.87 -15.49
C ARG A 34 -4.76 4.49 -16.11
N LYS A 35 -3.69 3.84 -16.55
CA LYS A 35 -3.71 2.58 -17.32
C LYS A 35 -3.80 1.26 -16.52
N PRO A 36 -3.26 1.12 -15.29
CA PRO A 36 -3.25 -0.16 -14.61
C PRO A 36 -4.51 -0.36 -13.76
N ARG A 37 -5.14 -1.53 -13.93
CA ARG A 37 -6.14 -2.08 -12.99
C ARG A 37 -5.51 -2.57 -11.67
N VAL A 38 -4.23 -2.26 -11.42
CA VAL A 38 -3.51 -2.65 -10.22
C VAL A 38 -4.02 -1.77 -9.08
N THR A 39 -4.66 -2.40 -8.09
CA THR A 39 -5.18 -1.71 -6.91
C THR A 39 -4.04 -0.94 -6.23
N ASP A 40 -4.26 0.34 -5.89
CA ASP A 40 -3.27 1.14 -5.19
C ASP A 40 -2.82 0.41 -3.91
N ILE A 41 -1.56 -0.03 -3.89
CA ILE A 41 -1.06 -0.91 -2.82
C ILE A 41 -1.05 -0.16 -1.49
N ALA A 42 -0.89 1.17 -1.49
CA ALA A 42 -0.97 1.95 -0.27
C ALA A 42 -2.37 1.90 0.35
N GLN A 43 -3.43 2.02 -0.47
CA GLN A 43 -4.81 1.82 -0.03
C GLN A 43 -5.05 0.38 0.46
N ARG A 44 -4.52 -0.63 -0.23
CA ARG A 44 -4.63 -2.04 0.19
C ARG A 44 -3.95 -2.28 1.54
N VAL A 45 -2.73 -1.77 1.73
CA VAL A 45 -1.97 -1.86 2.98
C VAL A 45 -2.71 -1.15 4.11
N ALA A 46 -3.24 0.06 3.87
CA ALA A 46 -4.05 0.77 4.86
C ALA A 46 -5.29 -0.05 5.26
N LYS A 47 -6.02 -0.59 4.28
CA LYS A 47 -7.22 -1.42 4.54
C LYS A 47 -6.90 -2.68 5.34
N LEU A 48 -5.80 -3.37 4.99
CA LEU A 48 -5.35 -4.55 5.71
C LEU A 48 -4.92 -4.22 7.15
N LYS A 49 -4.20 -3.10 7.34
CA LYS A 49 -3.83 -2.62 8.68
C LYS A 49 -5.08 -2.33 9.51
N TRP A 50 -6.06 -1.61 8.97
CA TRP A 50 -7.32 -1.34 9.66
C TRP A 50 -8.14 -2.60 9.95
N LYS A 51 -8.14 -3.58 9.03
CA LYS A 51 -8.78 -4.89 9.26
C LYS A 51 -8.09 -5.66 10.38
N TRP A 52 -6.76 -5.63 10.45
CA TRP A 52 -6.00 -6.23 11.54
C TRP A 52 -6.28 -5.54 12.88
N VAL A 53 -6.22 -4.21 12.95
CA VAL A 53 -6.58 -3.45 14.17
C VAL A 53 -7.98 -3.80 14.63
N ARG A 54 -8.95 -3.86 13.72
CA ARG A 54 -10.33 -4.28 14.03
C ARG A 54 -10.39 -5.71 14.56
N HIS A 55 -9.66 -6.65 13.95
CA HIS A 55 -9.61 -8.03 14.41
C HIS A 55 -9.00 -8.13 15.82
N ILE A 56 -7.93 -7.37 16.09
CA ILE A 56 -7.30 -7.31 17.41
C ILE A 56 -8.22 -6.64 18.44
N SER A 57 -8.90 -5.55 18.11
CA SER A 57 -9.82 -4.86 19.03
C SER A 57 -11.08 -5.67 19.35
N GLN A 58 -11.46 -6.61 18.48
CA GLN A 58 -12.59 -7.52 18.67
C GLN A 58 -12.19 -8.82 19.38
N ARG A 59 -10.89 -9.08 19.58
CA ARG A 59 -10.45 -10.14 20.49
C ARG A 59 -10.67 -9.65 21.92
N THR A 60 -11.72 -10.15 22.55
CA THR A 60 -12.03 -9.99 23.98
C THR A 60 -11.12 -10.89 24.84
N ASP A 61 -9.84 -11.01 24.46
CA ASP A 61 -8.86 -11.81 25.18
C ASP A 61 -7.91 -10.77 25.77
N GLY A 62 -8.01 -10.56 27.09
CA GLY A 62 -7.41 -9.46 27.87
C GLY A 62 -5.89 -9.36 27.85
N CYS A 63 -5.28 -9.16 26.68
CA CYS A 63 -3.84 -8.94 26.52
C CYS A 63 -3.43 -7.47 26.58
N TRP A 64 -4.38 -6.54 26.66
CA TRP A 64 -4.08 -5.22 27.23
C TRP A 64 -4.07 -5.41 28.75
N ALA A 65 -2.97 -5.95 29.25
CA ALA A 65 -2.72 -6.05 30.68
C ALA A 65 -3.02 -4.69 31.32
N THR A 66 -3.98 -4.73 32.22
CA THR A 66 -4.43 -3.65 33.09
C THR A 66 -3.26 -2.77 33.51
N LEU A 67 -3.17 -1.57 32.95
CA LEU A 67 -2.44 -0.47 33.58
C LEU A 67 -3.29 -0.05 34.79
N GLN A 68 -3.04 -0.71 35.91
CA GLN A 68 -3.54 -0.32 37.20
C GLN A 68 -2.68 0.84 37.70
N TRP A 69 -3.32 1.97 37.98
CA TRP A 69 -2.73 3.10 38.71
C TRP A 69 -2.47 2.74 40.16
#